data_AF-A0A963MS84-F1
#
_entry.id   AF-A0A963MS84-F1
#
_cell.length_a   1.000
_cell.length_b   1.000
_cell.length_c   1.000
_cell.angle_alpha   90.00
_cell.angle_beta   90.00
_cell.angle_gamma   90.00
#
_symmetry.space_group_name_H-M   'P 1'
#
loop_
_entity.id
_entity.type
_entity.pdbx_description
1 polymer ?
#
loop_
_entity_poly.entity_id
_entity_poly.type
_entity_poly.pdbx_seq_one_letter_code
_entity_poly.pdbx_strand_id
1 'polypeptide(L)'
;MTSNSDRKNEILGKITALLVNLYSLGFTKPRVTHEEWATTLTLMLTKIALEIEIDWRDFDVFLLIVKLENGDLPSGYYVSKGLPCRYHIQKVISDRHWIVDREALVAISPGKKRRRQNYQHSEEVILDRFHAYKKVLDCCVEKLVKEENAIFAS
;
A
#
# COMPACT_ATOMS: atom_id res chain seq x y z
N MET A 1 -8.38 -19.79 -22.37
CA MET A 1 -7.93 -18.39 -22.23
C MET A 1 -8.65 -17.83 -21.01
N THR A 2 -7.92 -17.49 -19.95
CA THR A 2 -8.49 -16.79 -18.80
C THR A 2 -8.85 -15.37 -19.24
N SER A 3 -10.02 -14.85 -18.85
CA SER A 3 -10.36 -13.46 -19.18
C SER A 3 -9.47 -12.51 -18.38
N ASN A 4 -9.25 -11.29 -18.87
CA ASN A 4 -8.51 -10.24 -18.16
C ASN A 4 -9.12 -9.99 -16.75
N SER A 5 -10.45 -10.07 -16.63
CA SER A 5 -11.17 -9.98 -15.35
C SER A 5 -10.77 -11.11 -14.38
N ASP A 6 -10.72 -12.36 -14.86
CA ASP A 6 -10.36 -13.51 -14.03
C ASP A 6 -8.96 -13.37 -13.45
N ARG A 7 -8.03 -12.80 -14.22
CA ARG A 7 -6.66 -12.66 -13.76
C ARG A 7 -6.45 -11.49 -12.79
N LYS A 8 -7.12 -10.36 -13.00
CA LYS A 8 -7.17 -9.30 -11.97
C LYS A 8 -7.68 -9.85 -10.64
N ASN A 9 -8.74 -10.66 -10.67
CA ASN A 9 -9.27 -11.33 -9.49
C ASN A 9 -8.28 -12.31 -8.86
N GLU A 10 -7.53 -13.07 -9.65
CA GLU A 10 -6.46 -13.96 -9.15
C GLU A 10 -5.37 -13.18 -8.40
N ILE A 11 -4.91 -12.07 -8.97
CA ILE A 11 -3.89 -11.20 -8.36
C ILE A 11 -4.42 -10.59 -7.06
N LEU A 12 -5.64 -10.05 -7.08
CA LEU A 12 -6.30 -9.50 -5.90
C LEU A 12 -6.44 -10.55 -4.80
N GLY A 13 -6.79 -11.79 -5.16
CA GLY A 13 -6.86 -12.91 -4.23
C GLY A 13 -5.50 -13.22 -3.59
N LYS A 14 -4.42 -13.25 -4.38
CA LYS A 14 -3.05 -13.45 -3.88
C LYS A 14 -2.61 -12.34 -2.94
N ILE A 15 -2.82 -11.08 -3.32
CA ILE A 15 -2.50 -9.91 -2.50
C ILE A 15 -3.29 -9.94 -1.19
N THR A 16 -4.60 -10.19 -1.26
CA THR A 16 -5.47 -10.28 -0.07
C THR A 16 -5.04 -11.39 0.88
N ALA A 17 -4.68 -12.57 0.35
CA ALA A 17 -4.20 -13.69 1.16
C ALA A 17 -2.93 -13.34 1.94
N LEU A 18 -2.01 -12.58 1.33
CA LEU A 18 -0.79 -12.12 1.98
C LEU A 18 -1.04 -11.10 3.10
N LEU A 19 -2.17 -10.40 3.09
CA LEU A 19 -2.53 -9.37 4.09
C LEU A 19 -3.30 -9.93 5.30
N VAL A 20 -3.69 -11.20 5.30
CA VAL A 20 -4.50 -11.82 6.38
C VAL A 20 -3.82 -11.70 7.75
N ASN A 21 -2.48 -11.74 7.79
CA ASN A 21 -1.73 -11.61 9.03
C ASN A 21 -1.92 -10.25 9.72
N LEU A 22 -2.40 -9.23 9.01
CA LEU A 22 -2.65 -7.91 9.60
C LEU A 22 -3.88 -7.87 10.51
N TYR A 23 -4.79 -8.84 10.37
CA TYR A 23 -6.01 -8.87 11.19
C TYR A 23 -5.71 -9.11 12.68
N SER A 24 -4.68 -9.91 12.99
CA SER A 24 -4.25 -10.11 14.38
C SER A 24 -3.65 -8.85 15.01
N LEU A 25 -3.26 -7.87 14.19
CA LEU A 25 -2.76 -6.56 14.62
C LEU A 25 -3.88 -5.51 14.72
N GLY A 26 -5.14 -5.92 14.56
CA GLY A 26 -6.32 -5.06 14.71
C GLY A 26 -6.82 -4.43 13.41
N PHE A 27 -6.19 -4.69 12.27
CA PHE A 27 -6.70 -4.20 10.99
C PHE A 27 -7.98 -4.93 10.58
N THR A 28 -8.89 -4.22 9.92
CA THR A 28 -10.08 -4.83 9.31
C THR A 28 -9.72 -5.68 8.10
N LYS A 29 -10.66 -6.55 7.68
CA LYS A 29 -10.64 -7.11 6.32
C LYS A 29 -10.62 -5.97 5.29
N PRO A 30 -9.94 -6.15 4.13
CA PRO A 30 -9.86 -5.12 3.12
C PRO A 30 -11.23 -4.84 2.53
N ARG A 31 -11.55 -3.55 2.43
CA ARG A 31 -12.61 -3.05 1.55
C ARG A 31 -11.99 -2.87 0.16
N VAL A 32 -12.66 -3.39 -0.86
CA VAL A 32 -12.18 -3.32 -2.25
C VAL A 32 -12.95 -2.23 -2.99
N THR A 33 -12.22 -1.31 -3.60
CA THR A 33 -12.79 -0.27 -4.47
C THR A 33 -12.19 -0.43 -5.87
N HIS A 34 -13.06 -0.43 -6.88
CA HIS A 34 -12.66 -0.53 -8.28
C HIS A 34 -12.87 0.81 -8.97
N GLU A 35 -11.82 1.27 -9.66
CA GLU A 35 -11.83 2.43 -10.53
C GLU A 35 -11.47 1.97 -11.95
N GLU A 36 -11.62 2.85 -12.95
CA GLU A 36 -11.41 2.51 -14.36
C GLU A 36 -10.05 1.85 -14.62
N TRP A 37 -8.99 2.37 -13.99
CA TRP A 37 -7.61 1.92 -14.16
C TRP A 37 -6.95 1.42 -12.89
N ALA A 38 -7.66 1.40 -11.76
CA ALA A 38 -7.09 1.05 -10.47
C ALA A 38 -7.98 0.13 -9.64
N THR A 39 -7.38 -0.57 -8.69
CA THR A 39 -8.12 -1.23 -7.61
C THR A 39 -7.41 -0.97 -6.29
N THR A 40 -8.17 -0.51 -5.31
CA THR A 40 -7.65 -0.16 -3.98
C THR A 40 -8.19 -1.13 -2.94
N LEU A 41 -7.28 -1.69 -2.15
CA LEU A 41 -7.58 -2.46 -0.95
C LEU A 41 -7.36 -1.57 0.26
N THR A 42 -8.42 -1.29 1.01
CA THR A 42 -8.36 -0.46 2.21
C THR A 42 -8.55 -1.31 3.47
N LEU A 43 -7.54 -1.35 4.32
CA LEU A 43 -7.58 -1.99 5.64
C LEU A 43 -7.59 -0.91 6.72
N MET A 44 -8.66 -0.83 7.49
CA MET A 44 -8.83 0.19 8.51
C MET A 44 -8.20 -0.29 9.83
N LEU A 45 -7.57 0.63 10.57
CA LEU A 45 -7.23 0.49 11.98
C LEU A 45 -8.04 1.55 12.78
N THR A 46 -7.66 1.80 14.03
CA THR A 46 -8.32 2.77 14.90
C THR A 46 -8.12 4.22 14.43
N LYS A 47 -6.90 4.61 14.06
CA LYS A 47 -6.57 6.01 13.69
C LYS A 47 -6.00 6.17 12.29
N ILE A 48 -5.56 5.08 11.70
CA ILE A 48 -5.01 5.05 10.35
C ILE A 48 -5.71 3.98 9.51
N ALA A 49 -5.52 4.05 8.19
CA ALA A 49 -5.76 2.94 7.29
C ALA A 49 -4.53 2.67 6.43
N LEU A 50 -4.45 1.45 5.90
CA LEU A 50 -3.57 1.10 4.80
C LEU A 50 -4.40 1.10 3.52
N GLU A 51 -3.96 1.85 2.51
CA GLU A 51 -4.46 1.74 1.15
C GLU A 51 -3.37 1.09 0.30
N ILE A 52 -3.69 -0.09 -0.26
CA ILE A 52 -2.88 -0.73 -1.29
C ILE A 52 -3.56 -0.45 -2.64
N GLU A 53 -2.99 0.46 -3.41
CA GLU A 53 -3.49 0.84 -4.73
C GLU A 53 -2.75 0.03 -5.79
N ILE A 54 -3.50 -0.64 -6.66
CA ILE A 54 -2.98 -1.39 -7.80
C ILE A 54 -3.35 -0.62 -9.06
N ASP A 55 -2.35 -0.08 -9.76
CA ASP A 55 -2.51 0.58 -11.04
C ASP A 55 -2.41 -0.45 -12.16
N TRP A 56 -3.55 -0.76 -12.79
CA TRP A 56 -3.65 -1.74 -13.87
C TRP A 56 -3.15 -1.20 -15.21
N ARG A 57 -3.01 0.12 -15.36
CA ARG A 57 -2.53 0.75 -16.59
C ARG A 57 -1.00 0.71 -16.64
N ASP A 58 -0.36 1.08 -15.54
CA ASP A 58 1.11 1.16 -15.45
C ASP A 58 1.74 -0.10 -14.85
N PHE A 59 0.91 -1.07 -14.41
CA PHE A 59 1.33 -2.29 -13.71
C PHE A 59 2.18 -1.96 -12.47
N ASP A 60 1.68 -1.00 -11.69
CA ASP A 60 2.33 -0.49 -10.48
C ASP A 60 1.47 -0.78 -9.24
N VAL A 61 2.10 -0.71 -8.07
CA VAL A 61 1.46 -0.86 -6.77
C VAL A 61 1.99 0.23 -5.86
N PHE A 62 1.10 0.82 -5.06
CA PHE A 62 1.45 1.78 -4.03
C PHE A 62 0.87 1.35 -2.69
N LEU A 63 1.60 1.64 -1.61
CA LEU A 63 1.11 1.47 -0.24
C LEU A 63 1.12 2.83 0.45
N LEU A 64 -0.06 3.29 0.81
CA LEU A 64 -0.29 4.54 1.51
C LEU A 64 -0.74 4.26 2.94
N ILE A 65 -0.21 5.04 3.88
CA ILE A 65 -0.75 5.21 5.22
C ILE A 65 -1.70 6.40 5.18
N VAL A 66 -2.92 6.22 5.64
CA VAL A 66 -3.99 7.23 5.60
C VAL A 66 -4.40 7.60 7.02
N LYS A 67 -4.53 8.88 7.33
CA LYS A 67 -5.10 9.36 8.59
C LYS A 67 -6.62 9.28 8.53
N LEU A 68 -7.23 8.62 9.51
CA LEU A 68 -8.68 8.58 9.63
C LEU A 68 -9.24 9.84 10.30
N GLU A 69 -10.44 10.23 9.89
CA GLU A 69 -11.23 11.30 10.49
C GLU A 69 -12.47 10.68 11.12
N ASN A 70 -12.55 10.69 12.46
CA ASN A 70 -13.66 10.09 13.21
C ASN A 70 -13.92 8.61 12.89
N GLY A 71 -12.88 7.86 12.50
CA GLY A 71 -12.97 6.44 12.13
C GLY A 71 -13.23 6.19 10.64
N ASP A 72 -13.44 7.25 9.86
CA ASP A 72 -13.68 7.18 8.42
C ASP A 72 -12.49 7.67 7.60
N LEU A 73 -12.46 7.31 6.32
CA LEU A 73 -11.47 7.85 5.37
C LEU A 73 -11.66 9.37 5.22
N PRO A 74 -10.56 10.13 5.04
CA PRO A 74 -10.65 11.58 4.90
C PRO A 74 -11.30 11.95 3.56
N SER A 75 -12.03 13.07 3.56
CA SER A 75 -12.74 13.57 2.37
C SER A 75 -11.83 14.02 1.23
N GLY A 76 -10.60 14.46 1.55
CA GLY A 76 -9.59 14.84 0.58
C GLY A 76 -8.61 13.70 0.26
N TYR A 77 -7.89 13.84 -0.85
CA TYR A 77 -6.92 12.82 -1.30
C TYR A 77 -5.60 12.89 -0.51
N TYR A 78 -4.69 13.83 -0.77
CA TYR A 78 -3.47 13.97 0.03
C TYR A 78 -3.59 14.93 1.21
N VAL A 79 -4.55 15.84 1.14
CA VAL A 79 -4.78 16.89 2.14
C VAL A 79 -6.25 16.91 2.49
N SER A 80 -6.55 16.95 3.79
CA SER A 80 -7.90 17.15 4.31
C SER A 80 -7.84 18.18 5.44
N LYS A 81 -8.78 19.13 5.43
CA LYS A 81 -8.83 20.24 6.40
C LYS A 81 -7.50 21.02 6.53
N GLY A 82 -6.79 21.17 5.41
CA GLY A 82 -5.51 21.88 5.34
C GLY A 82 -4.30 21.11 5.88
N LEU A 83 -4.45 19.85 6.28
CA LEU A 83 -3.37 19.01 6.79
C LEU A 83 -3.16 17.76 5.92
N PRO A 84 -1.92 17.24 5.80
CA PRO A 84 -1.66 15.99 5.13
C PRO A 84 -2.44 14.82 5.76
N CYS A 85 -3.07 14.00 4.93
CA CYS A 85 -3.84 12.84 5.38
C CYS A 85 -3.42 11.52 4.71
N ARG A 86 -2.49 11.54 3.73
CA ARG A 86 -1.91 10.34 3.11
C ARG A 86 -0.42 10.47 2.95
N TYR A 87 0.32 9.41 3.31
CA TYR A 87 1.75 9.29 3.06
C TYR A 87 2.07 7.94 2.44
N HIS A 88 2.92 7.93 1.42
CA HIS A 88 3.57 6.69 1.00
C HIS A 88 4.38 6.10 2.17
N ILE A 89 4.36 4.77 2.32
CA ILE A 89 5.07 4.10 3.42
C ILE A 89 6.56 4.47 3.47
N GLN A 90 7.18 4.71 2.32
CA GLN A 90 8.57 5.17 2.20
C GLN A 90 8.80 6.48 2.97
N LYS A 91 7.86 7.43 2.90
CA LYS A 91 7.96 8.69 3.64
C LYS A 91 7.87 8.46 5.14
N VAL A 92 6.92 7.63 5.58
CA VAL A 92 6.77 7.30 7.01
C VAL A 92 8.04 6.67 7.56
N ILE A 93 8.60 5.69 6.84
CA ILE A 93 9.86 5.03 7.21
C ILE A 93 11.01 6.03 7.30
N SER A 94 11.12 6.93 6.32
CA SER A 94 12.16 7.96 6.28
C SER A 94 12.05 8.93 7.46
N ASP A 95 10.86 9.51 7.69
CA ASP A 95 10.63 10.48 8.76
C ASP A 95 10.88 9.86 10.14
N ARG A 96 10.55 8.57 10.30
CA ARG A 96 10.69 7.82 11.55
C ARG A 96 12.04 7.16 11.74
N HIS A 97 12.92 7.21 10.74
CA HIS A 97 14.20 6.50 10.73
C HIS A 97 14.07 5.01 11.06
N TRP A 98 12.98 4.38 10.61
CA TRP A 98 12.73 2.97 10.89
C TRP A 98 13.64 2.07 10.07
N ILE A 99 14.27 1.11 10.73
CA ILE A 99 15.04 0.05 10.08
C ILE A 99 14.06 -0.95 9.46
N VAL A 100 14.17 -1.13 8.14
CA VAL A 100 13.40 -2.06 7.31
C VAL A 100 14.32 -2.76 6.31
N ASP A 101 13.81 -3.74 5.58
CA ASP A 101 14.53 -4.37 4.47
C ASP A 101 14.93 -3.32 3.42
N ARG A 102 16.24 -3.08 3.30
CA ARG A 102 16.81 -2.04 2.46
C ARG A 102 16.66 -2.34 0.97
N GLU A 103 16.78 -3.61 0.57
CA GLU A 103 16.65 -4.00 -0.84
C GLU A 103 15.21 -3.83 -1.31
N ALA A 104 14.25 -4.27 -0.49
CA ALA A 104 12.84 -4.08 -0.75
C ALA A 104 12.44 -2.60 -0.76
N LEU A 105 12.96 -1.80 0.18
CA LEU A 105 12.73 -0.34 0.22
C LEU A 105 13.27 0.34 -1.05
N VAL A 106 14.44 -0.05 -1.54
CA VAL A 106 15.00 0.46 -2.81
C VAL A 106 14.12 0.06 -3.99
N ALA A 107 13.61 -1.18 -4.03
CA ALA A 107 12.77 -1.68 -5.12
C ALA A 107 11.44 -0.90 -5.26
N ILE A 108 10.88 -0.40 -4.15
CA ILE A 108 9.65 0.39 -4.14
C ILE A 108 9.90 1.91 -4.23
N SER A 109 11.13 2.38 -4.05
CA SER A 109 11.41 3.83 -4.02
C SER A 109 11.43 4.46 -5.43
N PRO A 110 10.93 5.71 -5.58
CA PRO A 110 11.01 6.45 -6.83
C PRO A 110 12.44 6.94 -7.06
N GLY A 111 13.32 6.06 -7.54
CA GLY A 111 14.75 6.35 -7.64
C GLY A 111 15.46 5.28 -8.44
N LYS A 112 15.67 5.56 -9.73
CA LYS A 112 16.04 4.62 -10.80
C LYS A 112 14.86 3.74 -11.21
N LYS A 113 13.98 4.33 -12.04
CA LYS A 113 13.58 3.65 -13.28
C LYS A 113 14.89 3.25 -13.98
N ARG A 114 15.55 2.16 -13.55
CA ARG A 114 16.41 1.38 -14.44
C ARG A 114 15.55 1.26 -15.68
N ARG A 115 16.04 1.81 -16.81
CA ARG A 115 15.42 1.67 -18.12
C ARG A 115 14.76 0.29 -18.14
N ARG A 116 13.45 0.20 -17.92
CA ARG A 116 12.70 -1.05 -18.06
C ARG A 116 12.52 -1.22 -19.57
N GLN A 117 13.64 -1.21 -20.28
CA GLN A 117 13.75 -1.62 -21.66
C GLN A 117 13.70 -3.14 -21.54
N ASN A 118 12.55 -3.70 -21.91
CA ASN A 118 12.29 -5.13 -22.11
C ASN A 118 11.73 -5.96 -20.94
N TYR A 119 11.17 -5.37 -19.89
CA TYR A 119 10.23 -6.15 -19.06
C TYR A 119 8.91 -6.25 -19.83
N GLN A 120 8.50 -7.46 -20.18
CA GLN A 120 7.13 -7.71 -20.58
C GLN A 120 6.22 -7.08 -19.52
N HIS A 121 5.35 -6.15 -19.93
CA HIS A 121 4.29 -5.62 -19.09
C HIS A 121 3.34 -6.78 -18.78
N SER A 122 3.65 -7.49 -17.70
CA SER A 122 2.88 -8.62 -17.23
C SER A 122 2.40 -8.32 -15.82
N GLU A 123 1.28 -8.92 -15.49
CA GLU A 123 0.67 -8.91 -14.17
C GLU A 123 1.59 -9.49 -13.08
N GLU A 124 2.64 -10.24 -13.44
CA GLU A 124 3.65 -10.72 -12.49
C GLU A 124 4.44 -9.56 -11.88
N VAL A 125 4.63 -8.47 -12.64
CA VAL A 125 5.29 -7.25 -12.14
C VAL A 125 4.52 -6.64 -10.97
N ILE A 126 3.18 -6.72 -10.98
CA ILE A 126 2.33 -6.24 -9.87
C ILE A 126 2.61 -7.06 -8.61
N LEU A 127 2.64 -8.38 -8.73
CA LEU A 127 2.90 -9.28 -7.59
C LEU A 127 4.33 -9.11 -7.05
N ASP A 128 5.34 -9.05 -7.91
CA ASP A 128 6.73 -8.83 -7.51
C ASP A 128 6.88 -7.51 -6.74
N ARG A 129 6.22 -6.47 -7.25
CA ARG A 129 6.24 -5.16 -6.62
C ARG A 129 5.49 -5.15 -5.30
N PHE A 130 4.33 -5.80 -5.23
CA PHE A 130 3.61 -5.97 -3.97
C PHE A 130 4.43 -6.78 -2.96
N HIS A 131 5.17 -7.81 -3.37
CA HIS A 131 6.05 -8.56 -2.48
C HIS A 131 7.14 -7.67 -1.87
N ALA A 132 7.70 -6.74 -2.64
CA ALA A 132 8.65 -5.75 -2.09
C ALA A 132 7.96 -4.83 -1.06
N TYR A 133 6.76 -4.32 -1.35
CA TYR A 133 5.97 -3.58 -0.39
C TYR A 133 5.65 -4.39 0.87
N LYS A 134 5.29 -5.66 0.72
CA LYS A 134 4.95 -6.56 1.82
C LYS A 134 6.14 -6.80 2.74
N LYS A 135 7.33 -7.05 2.19
CA LYS A 135 8.57 -7.17 2.98
C LYS A 135 8.83 -5.92 3.82
N VAL A 136 8.69 -4.75 3.22
CA VAL A 136 8.84 -3.47 3.92
C VAL A 136 7.78 -3.32 5.01
N LEU A 137 6.51 -3.59 4.69
CA LEU A 137 5.40 -3.52 5.63
C LEU A 137 5.62 -4.45 6.82
N ASP A 138 6.01 -5.69 6.59
CA ASP A 138 6.24 -6.67 7.66
C ASP A 138 7.34 -6.23 8.64
N CYS A 139 8.35 -5.48 8.18
CA CYS A 139 9.38 -4.92 9.06
C CYS A 139 8.90 -3.77 9.96
N CYS A 140 7.79 -3.11 9.61
CA CYS A 140 7.36 -1.89 10.29
C CYS A 140 5.90 -1.87 10.75
N VAL A 141 5.09 -2.88 10.46
CA VAL A 141 3.64 -2.82 10.74
C VAL A 141 3.30 -2.74 12.23
N GLU A 142 4.04 -3.44 13.09
CA GLU A 142 3.85 -3.31 14.54
C GLU A 142 4.20 -1.89 15.05
N LYS A 143 5.21 -1.26 14.45
CA LYS A 143 5.58 0.14 14.75
C LYS A 143 4.51 1.10 14.25
N LEU A 144 3.95 0.86 13.05
CA LEU A 144 2.81 1.61 12.52
C LEU A 144 1.61 1.57 13.47
N VAL A 145 1.26 0.38 13.98
CA VAL A 145 0.16 0.21 14.94
C VAL A 145 0.45 0.96 16.24
N LYS A 146 1.65 0.80 16.80
CA LYS A 146 2.05 1.45 18.07
C LYS A 146 2.09 2.98 17.95
N GLU A 147 2.50 3.49 16.81
CA GLU A 147 2.71 4.92 16.56
C GLU A 147 1.57 5.58 15.76
N GLU A 148 0.42 4.93 15.59
CA GLU A 148 -0.66 5.39 14.69
C GLU A 148 -1.08 6.86 14.93
N ASN A 149 -1.06 7.32 16.19
CA ASN A 149 -1.38 8.70 16.58
C ASN A 149 -0.29 9.70 16.21
N ALA A 150 0.96 9.25 16.16
CA ALA A 150 2.11 10.10 15.94
C ALA A 150 2.42 10.28 14.45
N ILE A 151 2.08 9.32 13.57
CA ILE A 151 2.48 9.33 12.14
C ILE A 151 2.18 10.68 11.46
N PHE A 152 1.04 11.28 11.78
CA PHE A 152 0.58 12.57 11.24
C PHE A 152 0.62 13.71 12.28
N ALA A 153 1.30 13.51 13.40
CA ALA A 153 1.58 14.59 14.35
C ALA A 153 2.73 15.43 13.79
N SER A 154 2.39 16.64 13.36
CA SER A 154 3.33 17.72 13.01
C SER A 154 3.80 18.44 14.27
#